data_AF-I7KKJ1-F1
#
_entry.id   AF-I7KKJ1-F1
#
_cell.length_a   1.000
_cell.length_b   1.000
_cell.length_c   1.000
_cell.angle_alpha   90.00
_cell.angle_beta   90.00
_cell.angle_gamma   90.00
#
_symmetry.space_group_name_H-M   'P 1'
#
loop_
_entity.id
_entity.type
_entity.pdbx_description
1 polymer ?
#
loop_
_entity_poly.entity_id
_entity_poly.type
_entity_poly.pdbx_seq_one_letter_code
_entity_poly.pdbx_strand_id
1 'polypeptide(L)'
;MSKYDLVAATGCATGVSHTFVAEEALEKAAEKLGYTIKVETHGQTGVEHRLTDEEIRAAKAVVIASDIDVDPDRFAGKKLVIVPVAKGIKDPEDLIKSALDEQTLIYKAGEKANTSETKGTSISLATTIYQSLMNGVSHMLPFVVAGGVLIAVSFFWGIFFS
;
A
#
# COMPACT_ATOMS: atom_id res chain seq x y z
N MET A 1 12.63 7.93 -25.94
CA MET A 1 11.25 8.43 -25.72
C MET A 1 10.60 7.48 -24.75
N SER A 2 10.02 7.97 -23.65
CA SER A 2 9.27 7.13 -22.72
C SER A 2 8.05 6.59 -23.46
N LYS A 3 7.83 5.28 -23.39
CA LYS A 3 6.65 4.64 -24.01
C LYS A 3 5.36 4.95 -23.24
N TYR A 4 5.49 5.29 -21.96
CA TYR A 4 4.38 5.57 -21.05
C TYR A 4 4.69 6.83 -20.21
N ASP A 5 3.69 7.68 -19.97
CA ASP A 5 3.76 8.86 -19.11
C ASP A 5 3.63 8.48 -17.63
N LEU A 6 2.83 7.46 -17.35
CA LEU A 6 2.45 6.98 -16.04
C LEU A 6 2.73 5.48 -15.96
N VAL A 7 2.99 5.00 -14.75
CA VAL A 7 3.00 3.56 -14.46
C VAL A 7 2.13 3.27 -13.24
N ALA A 8 1.53 2.10 -13.21
CA ALA A 8 0.71 1.67 -12.09
C ALA A 8 0.96 0.22 -11.72
N ALA A 9 0.63 -0.15 -10.47
CA ALA A 9 0.58 -1.52 -10.03
C ALA A 9 -0.76 -1.80 -9.34
N THR A 10 -1.44 -2.88 -9.73
CA THR A 10 -2.70 -3.31 -9.13
C THR A 10 -2.57 -4.70 -8.55
N GLY A 11 -3.31 -5.00 -7.47
CA GLY A 11 -3.25 -6.32 -6.86
C GLY A 11 -4.35 -6.58 -5.83
N CYS A 12 -4.85 -7.81 -5.78
CA CYS A 12 -5.85 -8.23 -4.80
C CYS A 12 -5.63 -9.69 -4.40
N ALA A 13 -5.70 -9.99 -3.11
CA ALA A 13 -5.51 -11.34 -2.59
C ALA A 13 -6.67 -12.28 -2.99
N THR A 14 -7.88 -11.73 -3.13
CA THR A 14 -9.13 -12.49 -3.29
C THR A 14 -9.53 -12.74 -4.75
N GLY A 15 -8.56 -13.05 -5.60
CA GLY A 15 -8.78 -13.42 -7.00
C GLY A 15 -8.54 -12.28 -8.00
N VAL A 16 -8.69 -12.60 -9.28
CA VAL A 16 -8.22 -11.76 -10.39
C VAL A 16 -9.19 -10.66 -10.85
N SER A 17 -10.46 -10.72 -10.42
CA SER A 17 -11.51 -9.80 -10.91
C SER A 17 -11.22 -8.34 -10.56
N HIS A 18 -10.88 -8.03 -9.32
CA HIS A 18 -10.62 -6.64 -8.93
C HIS A 18 -9.32 -6.09 -9.51
N THR A 19 -8.28 -6.93 -9.66
CA THR A 19 -6.99 -6.54 -10.24
C THR A 19 -7.15 -6.07 -11.69
N PHE A 20 -7.81 -6.87 -12.52
CA PHE A 20 -8.05 -6.53 -13.94
C PHE A 20 -9.05 -5.40 -14.12
N VAL A 21 -10.09 -5.33 -13.28
CA VAL A 21 -11.05 -4.21 -13.33
C VAL A 21 -10.37 -2.89 -12.94
N ALA A 22 -9.46 -2.91 -11.97
CA ALA A 22 -8.68 -1.73 -11.59
C ALA A 22 -7.69 -1.32 -12.70
N GLU A 23 -7.05 -2.29 -13.35
CA GLU A 23 -6.19 -2.05 -14.52
C GLU A 23 -6.98 -1.34 -15.64
N GLU A 24 -8.08 -1.93 -16.09
CA GLU A 24 -8.89 -1.37 -17.19
C GLU A 24 -9.44 0.02 -16.83
N ALA A 25 -9.84 0.23 -15.57
CA ALA A 25 -10.31 1.52 -15.08
C ALA A 25 -9.21 2.60 -15.13
N LEU A 26 -7.98 2.25 -14.75
CA LEU A 26 -6.83 3.16 -14.80
C LEU A 26 -6.40 3.46 -16.24
N GLU A 27 -6.39 2.46 -17.12
CA GLU A 27 -6.07 2.63 -18.54
C GLU A 27 -7.05 3.59 -19.22
N LYS A 28 -8.36 3.36 -19.04
CA LYS A 28 -9.41 4.23 -19.59
C LYS A 28 -9.34 5.65 -19.04
N ALA A 29 -9.06 5.79 -17.74
CA ALA A 29 -8.93 7.11 -17.12
C ALA A 29 -7.70 7.87 -17.64
N ALA A 30 -6.56 7.18 -17.82
CA ALA A 30 -5.37 7.78 -18.40
C ALA A 30 -5.61 8.23 -19.85
N GLU A 31 -6.23 7.37 -20.67
CA GLU A 31 -6.59 7.71 -22.06
C GLU A 31 -7.51 8.93 -22.11
N LYS A 32 -8.54 8.98 -21.27
CA LYS A 32 -9.46 10.12 -21.17
C LYS A 32 -8.76 11.42 -20.78
N LEU A 33 -7.72 11.34 -19.96
CA LEU A 33 -6.90 12.48 -19.55
C LEU A 33 -5.76 12.81 -20.53
N GLY A 34 -5.61 12.02 -21.61
CA GLY A 34 -4.58 12.23 -22.63
C GLY A 34 -3.18 11.75 -22.23
N TYR A 35 -3.08 10.82 -21.28
CA TYR A 35 -1.83 10.23 -20.82
C TYR A 35 -1.71 8.78 -21.24
N THR A 36 -0.48 8.33 -21.45
CA THR A 36 -0.16 6.91 -21.64
C THR A 36 0.19 6.27 -20.30
N ILE A 37 -0.40 5.11 -20.00
CA ILE A 37 -0.13 4.37 -18.75
C ILE A 37 0.23 2.93 -19.07
N LYS A 38 1.10 2.34 -18.25
CA LYS A 38 1.32 0.88 -18.19
C LYS A 38 0.97 0.40 -16.80
N VAL A 39 0.15 -0.63 -16.70
CA VAL A 39 -0.28 -1.21 -15.43
C VAL A 39 0.38 -2.59 -15.27
N GLU A 40 1.02 -2.83 -14.14
CA GLU A 40 1.48 -4.17 -13.71
C GLU A 40 0.43 -4.79 -12.80
N THR A 41 0.01 -6.01 -13.10
CA THR A 41 -1.05 -6.69 -12.37
C THR A 41 -0.50 -7.81 -11.50
N HIS A 42 -0.96 -7.88 -10.25
CA HIS A 42 -0.59 -8.91 -9.28
C HIS A 42 -1.83 -9.73 -8.94
N GLY A 43 -1.92 -10.91 -9.54
CA GLY A 43 -3.02 -11.85 -9.33
C GLY A 43 -2.54 -13.17 -8.72
N GLN A 44 -3.48 -14.11 -8.54
CA GLN A 44 -3.15 -15.46 -8.04
C GLN A 44 -2.23 -16.25 -8.98
N THR A 45 -2.32 -15.98 -10.28
CA THR A 45 -1.50 -16.62 -11.32
C THR A 45 -0.06 -16.05 -11.34
N GLY A 46 0.18 -14.93 -10.66
CA GLY A 46 1.46 -14.24 -10.61
C GLY A 46 1.37 -12.78 -11.07
N VAL A 47 2.52 -12.25 -11.46
CA VAL A 47 2.67 -10.87 -11.94
C VAL A 47 2.64 -10.83 -13.46
N GLU A 48 1.71 -10.07 -14.04
CA GLU A 48 1.66 -9.79 -15.48
C GLU A 48 2.02 -8.33 -15.77
N HIS A 49 2.38 -8.06 -17.02
CA HIS A 49 2.73 -6.71 -17.48
C HIS A 49 3.82 -6.00 -16.66
N ARG A 50 4.75 -6.80 -16.10
CA ARG A 50 5.80 -6.32 -15.20
C ARG A 50 6.50 -5.06 -15.73
N LEU A 51 6.61 -4.05 -14.87
CA LEU A 51 7.28 -2.79 -15.12
C LEU A 51 8.79 -3.00 -15.09
N THR A 52 9.48 -2.43 -16.07
CA THR A 52 10.94 -2.38 -16.10
C THR A 52 11.44 -1.15 -15.33
N ASP A 53 12.68 -1.21 -14.85
CA ASP A 53 13.29 -0.08 -14.14
C ASP A 53 13.39 1.17 -15.04
N GLU A 54 13.50 0.98 -16.35
CA GLU A 54 13.50 2.08 -17.32
C GLU A 54 12.13 2.75 -17.41
N GLU A 55 11.05 1.99 -17.44
CA GLU A 55 9.68 2.52 -17.46
C GLU A 55 9.38 3.28 -16.17
N ILE A 56 9.77 2.73 -15.02
CA ILE A 56 9.63 3.39 -13.71
C ILE A 56 10.41 4.70 -13.68
N ARG A 57 11.68 4.70 -14.10
CA ARG A 57 12.51 5.91 -14.15
C ARG A 57 11.99 6.95 -15.13
N ALA A 58 11.36 6.54 -16.22
CA ALA A 58 10.84 7.45 -17.23
C ALA A 58 9.45 8.03 -16.88
N ALA A 59 8.69 7.33 -16.03
CA ALA A 59 7.36 7.77 -15.61
C ALA A 59 7.40 9.08 -14.80
N LYS A 60 6.38 9.91 -15.02
CA LYS A 60 6.15 11.17 -14.29
C LYS A 60 5.64 10.90 -12.87
N ALA A 61 4.76 9.92 -12.74
CA ALA A 61 4.16 9.52 -11.47
C ALA A 61 3.79 8.03 -11.49
N VAL A 62 3.56 7.50 -10.29
CA VAL A 62 3.23 6.09 -10.04
C VAL A 62 1.93 6.00 -9.24
N VAL A 63 1.04 5.10 -9.64
CA VAL A 63 -0.20 4.80 -8.91
C VAL A 63 -0.20 3.33 -8.47
N ILE A 64 -0.26 3.07 -7.18
CA ILE A 64 -0.47 1.72 -6.64
C ILE A 64 -1.90 1.62 -6.15
N ALA A 65 -2.68 0.73 -6.77
CA ALA A 65 -4.04 0.40 -6.36
C ALA A 65 -4.10 -1.09 -6.00
N SER A 66 -3.62 -1.43 -4.80
CA SER A 66 -3.41 -2.82 -4.39
C SER A 66 -3.79 -3.05 -2.93
N ASP A 67 -4.37 -4.23 -2.65
CA ASP A 67 -4.62 -4.74 -1.30
C ASP A 67 -3.49 -5.66 -0.79
N ILE A 68 -2.49 -5.94 -1.64
CA ILE A 68 -1.32 -6.77 -1.34
C ILE A 68 -0.03 -5.97 -1.56
N ASP A 69 1.08 -6.47 -1.00
CA ASP A 69 2.39 -5.88 -1.24
C ASP A 69 2.83 -6.11 -2.70
N VAL A 70 3.23 -5.02 -3.35
CA VAL A 70 3.65 -4.98 -4.77
C VAL A 70 5.07 -4.44 -4.92
N ASP A 71 5.87 -4.48 -3.85
CA ASP A 71 7.25 -3.98 -3.82
C ASP A 71 7.33 -2.48 -4.15
N PRO A 72 6.77 -1.61 -3.27
CA PRO A 72 6.70 -0.18 -3.51
C PRO A 72 8.09 0.49 -3.53
N ASP A 73 9.10 -0.13 -2.91
CA ASP A 73 10.47 0.39 -2.81
C ASP A 73 11.12 0.60 -4.19
N ARG A 74 10.70 -0.17 -5.20
CA ARG A 74 11.13 0.02 -6.61
C ARG A 74 10.71 1.37 -7.20
N PHE A 75 9.71 2.03 -6.62
CA PHE A 75 9.22 3.34 -7.05
C PHE A 75 9.79 4.50 -6.23
N ALA A 76 10.79 4.25 -5.39
CA ALA A 76 11.46 5.30 -4.63
C ALA A 76 12.01 6.41 -5.55
N GLY A 77 11.84 7.66 -5.10
CA GLY A 77 12.20 8.84 -5.89
C GLY A 77 11.14 9.30 -6.89
N LYS A 78 9.97 8.65 -6.94
CA LYS A 78 8.83 9.06 -7.77
C LYS A 78 7.67 9.61 -6.95
N LYS A 79 6.86 10.45 -7.58
CA LYS A 79 5.54 10.82 -7.05
C LYS A 79 4.70 9.55 -7.00
N LEU A 80 4.26 9.17 -5.82
CA LEU A 80 3.59 7.89 -5.59
C LEU A 80 2.28 8.10 -4.83
N VAL A 81 1.22 7.50 -5.33
CA VAL A 81 -0.06 7.40 -4.63
C VAL A 81 -0.34 5.92 -4.38
N ILE A 82 -0.53 5.54 -3.12
CA ILE A 82 -0.91 4.18 -2.72
C ILE A 82 -2.32 4.19 -2.15
N VAL A 83 -3.19 3.36 -2.72
CA VAL A 83 -4.58 3.20 -2.31
C VAL A 83 -5.01 1.73 -2.41
N PRO A 84 -6.11 1.35 -1.73
CA PRO A 84 -6.73 0.03 -1.93
C PRO A 84 -7.22 -0.17 -3.37
N VAL A 85 -7.28 -1.42 -3.84
CA VAL A 85 -7.69 -1.75 -5.22
C VAL A 85 -9.08 -1.19 -5.56
N ALA A 86 -10.00 -1.19 -4.58
CA ALA A 86 -11.35 -0.69 -4.73
C ALA A 86 -11.41 0.80 -5.15
N LYS A 87 -10.45 1.61 -4.68
CA LYS A 87 -10.37 3.02 -5.04
C LYS A 87 -9.86 3.21 -6.48
N GLY A 88 -8.98 2.31 -6.94
CA GLY A 88 -8.56 2.21 -8.34
C GLY A 88 -9.72 1.95 -9.30
N ILE A 89 -10.73 1.21 -8.86
CA ILE A 89 -11.94 0.93 -9.64
C ILE A 89 -12.91 2.12 -9.61
N LYS A 90 -13.13 2.71 -8.43
CA LYS A 90 -14.19 3.69 -8.22
C LYS A 90 -13.83 5.09 -8.74
N ASP A 91 -12.61 5.55 -8.47
CA ASP A 91 -12.19 6.93 -8.70
C ASP A 91 -10.83 7.03 -9.45
N PRO A 92 -10.63 6.32 -10.59
CA PRO A 92 -9.33 6.24 -11.26
C PRO A 92 -8.79 7.59 -11.78
N GLU A 93 -9.67 8.46 -12.28
CA GLU A 93 -9.28 9.78 -12.79
C GLU A 93 -8.70 10.67 -11.68
N ASP A 94 -9.29 10.63 -10.50
CA ASP A 94 -8.85 11.43 -9.36
C ASP A 94 -7.52 10.92 -8.82
N LEU A 95 -7.27 9.61 -8.87
CA LEU A 95 -5.98 9.03 -8.52
C LEU A 95 -4.87 9.47 -9.48
N ILE A 96 -5.14 9.48 -10.78
CA ILE A 96 -4.17 9.91 -11.79
C ILE A 96 -3.86 11.41 -11.62
N LYS A 97 -4.89 12.25 -11.44
CA LYS A 97 -4.70 13.68 -11.18
C LYS A 97 -3.90 13.92 -9.91
N SER A 98 -4.23 13.20 -8.84
CA SER A 98 -3.50 13.28 -7.57
C SER A 98 -2.04 12.88 -7.76
N ALA A 99 -1.75 11.79 -8.46
CA ALA A 99 -0.38 11.35 -8.70
C ALA A 99 0.45 12.38 -9.49
N LEU A 100 -0.19 13.11 -10.40
CA LEU A 100 0.44 14.16 -11.21
C LEU A 100 0.61 15.49 -10.48
N ASP A 101 -0.18 15.76 -9.44
CA ASP A 101 -0.15 17.00 -8.65
C ASP A 101 1.28 17.30 -8.12
N GLU A 102 1.67 18.57 -8.11
CA GLU A 102 2.95 19.05 -7.59
C GLU A 102 3.06 18.88 -6.07
N GLN A 103 1.93 18.82 -5.35
CA GLN A 103 1.90 18.62 -3.91
C GLN A 103 2.11 17.15 -3.50
N THR A 104 2.12 16.22 -4.46
CA THR A 104 2.26 14.80 -4.17
C THR A 104 3.67 14.46 -3.73
N LEU A 105 3.75 13.83 -2.56
CA LEU A 105 5.01 13.47 -1.92
C LEU A 105 5.80 12.48 -2.79
N ILE A 106 7.11 12.70 -2.82
CA ILE A 106 8.04 11.76 -3.44
C ILE A 106 8.26 10.61 -2.48
N TYR A 107 8.05 9.38 -2.96
CA TYR A 107 8.24 8.19 -2.16
C TYR A 107 9.70 7.99 -1.77
N LYS A 108 9.96 7.68 -0.51
CA LYS A 108 11.28 7.27 -0.01
C LYS A 108 11.22 5.80 0.41
N ALA A 109 12.19 5.02 -0.06
CA ALA A 109 12.30 3.61 0.32
C ALA A 109 12.35 3.46 1.85
N GLY A 110 11.55 2.55 2.39
CA GLY A 110 11.42 2.32 3.83
C GLY A 110 10.43 3.25 4.58
N GLU A 111 9.83 4.23 3.92
CA GLU A 111 8.66 4.94 4.45
C GLU A 111 7.42 4.10 4.10
N LYS A 112 6.75 3.49 5.09
CA LYS A 112 5.43 2.88 4.86
C LYS A 112 4.50 4.02 4.43
N ALA A 113 4.13 4.06 3.15
CA ALA A 113 3.29 5.11 2.61
C ALA A 113 1.96 5.12 3.38
N ASN A 114 1.74 6.18 4.14
CA ASN A 114 0.43 6.42 4.74
C ASN A 114 -0.54 6.72 3.60
N THR A 115 -1.57 5.88 3.51
CA THR A 115 -2.75 5.98 2.66
C THR A 115 -3.23 7.43 2.54
N SER A 116 -3.15 8.01 1.34
CA SER A 116 -3.75 9.31 1.05
C SER A 116 -5.27 9.18 0.91
N GLU A 117 -5.96 9.42 2.02
CA GLU A 117 -7.38 9.79 2.06
C GLU A 117 -7.51 11.30 2.25
N THR A 118 -7.96 12.02 1.21
CA THR A 118 -8.48 13.38 1.38
C THR A 118 -9.99 13.34 1.46
N LYS A 119 -10.53 13.47 2.68
CA LYS A 119 -11.64 14.37 3.09
C LYS A 119 -12.08 14.06 4.54
N GLY A 120 -11.77 14.97 5.48
CA GLY A 120 -12.40 15.00 6.82
C GLY A 120 -11.42 15.15 7.98
N THR A 121 -11.29 16.37 8.49
CA THR A 121 -10.33 16.89 9.48
C THR A 121 -10.41 16.30 10.91
N SER A 122 -10.80 15.03 11.10
CA SER A 122 -10.86 14.42 12.43
C SER A 122 -10.55 12.92 12.48
N ILE A 123 -10.52 12.22 11.35
CA ILE A 123 -10.43 10.74 11.31
C ILE A 123 -8.98 10.25 11.12
N SER A 124 -8.10 11.03 10.46
CA SER A 124 -6.71 10.64 10.20
C SER A 124 -5.86 10.46 11.48
N LEU A 125 -6.00 11.35 12.47
CA LEU A 125 -5.31 11.21 13.76
C LEU A 125 -5.79 9.98 14.56
N ALA A 126 -7.09 9.69 14.55
CA ALA A 126 -7.66 8.55 15.27
C ALA A 126 -7.20 7.21 14.68
N THR A 127 -7.15 7.09 13.36
CA THR A 127 -6.71 5.87 12.68
C THR A 127 -5.19 5.66 12.82
N THR A 128 -4.37 6.71 12.73
CA THR A 128 -2.91 6.62 12.99
C THR A 128 -2.61 6.26 14.45
N ILE A 129 -3.37 6.80 15.42
CA ILE A 129 -3.26 6.41 16.83
C ILE A 129 -3.71 4.96 17.03
N TYR A 130 -4.85 4.54 16.46
CA TYR A 130 -5.33 3.16 16.55
C TYR A 130 -4.33 2.16 15.95
N GLN A 131 -3.74 2.48 14.80
CA GLN A 131 -2.76 1.62 14.15
C GLN A 131 -1.43 1.57 14.91
N SER A 132 -1.03 2.66 15.56
CA SER A 132 0.12 2.71 16.47
C SER A 132 -0.13 1.90 17.75
N LEU A 133 -1.37 1.92 18.28
CA LEU A 133 -1.78 1.08 19.41
C LEU A 133 -1.81 -0.40 19.02
N MET A 134 -2.28 -0.75 17.82
CA MET A 134 -2.41 -2.15 17.38
C MET A 134 -1.04 -2.81 17.12
N ASN A 135 -0.07 -2.05 16.60
CA ASN A 135 1.33 -2.49 16.53
C ASN A 135 2.00 -2.52 17.91
N GLY A 136 1.70 -1.55 18.79
CA GLY A 136 2.21 -1.52 20.15
C GLY A 136 1.76 -2.72 21.00
N VAL A 137 0.49 -3.11 20.92
CA VAL A 137 -0.06 -4.26 21.66
C VAL A 137 0.53 -5.58 21.17
N SER A 138 0.69 -5.75 19.85
CA SER A 138 1.34 -6.94 19.29
C SER A 138 2.77 -7.11 19.80
N HIS A 139 3.50 -6.01 20.01
CA HIS A 139 4.87 -6.03 20.54
C HIS A 139 4.95 -6.14 22.07
N MET A 140 3.87 -5.86 22.80
CA MET A 140 3.77 -6.02 24.26
C MET A 140 3.28 -7.42 24.67
N LEU A 141 2.53 -8.10 23.79
CA LEU A 141 1.97 -9.43 24.02
C LEU A 141 3.01 -10.47 24.50
N PRO A 142 4.22 -10.57 23.89
CA PRO A 142 5.22 -11.55 24.32
C PRO A 142 5.75 -11.28 25.74
N PHE A 143 5.87 -10.00 26.13
CA PHE A 143 6.34 -9.61 27.45
C PHE A 143 5.30 -9.90 28.54
N VAL A 144 4.02 -9.66 28.26
CA VAL A 144 2.92 -9.95 29.21
C VAL A 144 2.78 -11.46 29.43
N VAL A 145 2.87 -12.25 28.35
CA VAL A 145 2.84 -13.71 28.44
C VAL A 145 4.06 -14.23 29.23
N ALA A 146 5.27 -13.72 28.95
CA ALA A 146 6.47 -14.09 29.70
C ALA A 146 6.38 -13.75 31.20
N GLY A 147 5.82 -12.58 31.54
CA GLY A 147 5.57 -12.18 32.93
C GLY A 147 4.60 -13.10 33.66
N GLY A 148 3.50 -13.50 33.00
CA GLY A 148 2.54 -14.46 33.56
C GLY A 148 3.16 -15.84 33.81
N VAL A 149 4.00 -16.32 32.88
CA VAL A 149 4.73 -17.58 33.04
C VAL A 149 5.71 -17.52 34.23
N LEU A 150 6.44 -16.42 34.41
CA LEU A 150 7.35 -16.23 35.54
C LEU A 150 6.64 -16.23 36.90
N ILE A 151 5.47 -15.60 36.98
CA ILE A 151 4.64 -15.61 38.19
C ILE A 151 4.16 -17.04 38.49
N ALA A 152 3.68 -17.76 37.47
CA ALA A 152 3.22 -19.15 37.64
C ALA A 152 4.35 -20.09 38.11
N VAL A 153 5.56 -19.94 37.57
CA VAL A 153 6.74 -20.71 38.01
C VAL A 153 7.13 -20.35 39.45
N SER A 154 7.04 -19.07 39.84
CA SER A 154 7.30 -18.65 41.23
C SER A 154 6.32 -19.27 42.21
N PHE A 155 5.02 -19.31 41.86
CA PHE A 155 4.02 -19.97 42.70
C PHE A 155 4.22 -21.48 42.75
N PHE A 156 4.52 -22.14 41.62
CA PHE A 156 4.74 -23.58 41.57
C PHE A 156 5.92 -24.02 42.44
N TRP A 157 7.03 -23.29 42.42
CA TRP A 157 8.18 -23.59 43.28
C TRP A 157 7.93 -23.21 44.74
N GLY A 158 7.24 -22.09 44.99
CA GLY A 158 6.93 -21.61 46.34
C GLY A 158 5.96 -22.50 47.13
N ILE A 159 4.95 -23.11 46.48
CA ILE A 159 3.98 -24.00 47.13
C ILE A 159 4.46 -25.44 47.28
N PHE A 160 5.45 -25.90 46.50
CA PHE A 160 5.99 -27.26 46.59
C PHE A 160 7.18 -27.38 47.54
N PHE A 161 7.85 -26.27 47.87
CA PHE A 161 9.08 -26.23 48.69
C PHE A 161 8.90 -25.54 50.05
N SER A 162 7.67 -25.13 50.40
CA SER A 162 7.26 -24.65 51.73
C SER A 162 6.36 -25.66 52.41
#